data_AF-A0A1V0B6B1-F1
#
_entry.id   AF-A0A1V0B6B1-F1
#
_cell.length_a   1.000
_cell.length_b   1.000
_cell.length_c   1.000
_cell.angle_alpha   90.00
_cell.angle_beta   90.00
_cell.angle_gamma   90.00
#
_symmetry.space_group_name_H-M   'P 1'
#
loop_
_entity.id
_entity.type
_entity.pdbx_description
1 polymer ?
#
loop_
_entity_poly.entity_id
_entity_poly.type
_entity_poly.pdbx_seq_one_letter_code
_entity_poly.pdbx_strand_id
1 'polypeptide(L)'
;MIPGYTVAAEAKALGCTHHGSYYGIPLWMGDIESEAPLVFAKWAPLEYLIHAFSCIEGLLFPLVHGPDAQPMFMFKVKGLIE
;
A
#
# COMPACT_ATOMS: atom_id res chain seq x y z
N MET A 1 16.96 5.16 14.87
CA MET A 1 16.21 4.20 14.04
C MET A 1 14.90 3.93 14.74
N ILE A 2 13.75 4.09 14.06
CA ILE A 2 12.44 3.76 14.65
C ILE A 2 12.26 2.24 14.53
N PRO A 3 11.99 1.51 15.62
CA PRO A 3 11.80 0.06 15.55
C PRO A 3 10.73 -0.34 14.54
N GLY A 4 11.03 -1.31 13.67
CA GLY A 4 10.11 -1.80 12.64
C GLY A 4 9.92 -0.86 11.44
N TYR A 5 10.75 0.19 11.31
CA TYR A 5 10.74 1.06 10.13
C TYR A 5 11.71 0.52 9.08
N THR A 6 11.21 0.25 7.88
CA THR A 6 12.01 -0.22 6.74
C THR A 6 12.62 0.96 6.00
N VAL A 7 13.94 1.01 5.87
CA VAL A 7 14.64 2.09 5.16
C VAL A 7 14.68 1.83 3.65
N ALA A 8 14.98 2.87 2.86
CA ALA A 8 14.98 2.82 1.40
C ALA A 8 15.88 1.71 0.83
N ALA A 9 17.08 1.51 1.40
CA ALA A 9 18.01 0.47 0.95
C ALA A 9 17.44 -0.95 1.12
N GLU A 10 16.75 -1.21 2.23
CA GLU A 10 16.09 -2.50 2.50
C GLU A 10 14.90 -2.70 1.56
N ALA A 11 14.07 -1.67 1.37
CA ALA A 11 12.94 -1.72 0.44
C ALA A 11 13.40 -1.99 -1.00
N LYS A 12 14.49 -1.36 -1.45
CA LYS A 12 15.10 -1.63 -2.76
C LYS A 12 15.60 -3.06 -2.87
N ALA A 13 16.23 -3.60 -1.83
CA ALA A 13 16.68 -5.00 -1.80
C ALA A 13 15.51 -6.00 -1.89
N LEU A 14 14.31 -5.60 -1.44
CA LEU A 14 13.07 -6.37 -1.56
C LEU A 14 12.35 -6.18 -2.92
N GLY A 15 12.90 -5.37 -3.83
CA GLY A 15 12.34 -5.12 -5.15
C GLY A 15 11.39 -3.91 -5.24
N CYS A 16 11.31 -3.08 -4.19
CA CYS A 16 10.54 -1.84 -4.28
C CYS A 16 11.27 -0.80 -5.15
N THR A 17 10.49 -0.09 -5.96
CA THR A 17 10.95 0.94 -6.90
C THR A 17 10.34 2.31 -6.61
N HIS A 18 9.19 2.36 -5.93
CA HIS A 18 8.43 3.57 -5.70
C HIS A 18 8.04 3.77 -4.23
N HIS A 19 7.83 5.04 -3.88
CA HIS A 19 7.04 5.44 -2.74
C HIS A 19 5.55 5.44 -3.09
N GLY A 20 4.72 5.00 -2.15
CA GLY A 20 3.28 5.04 -2.24
C GLY A 20 2.60 5.67 -1.03
N SER A 21 1.28 5.77 -1.09
CA SER A 21 0.44 5.97 0.08
C SER A 21 -0.93 5.35 -0.05
N TYR A 22 -1.48 4.93 1.08
CA TYR A 22 -2.85 4.43 1.21
C TYR A 22 -3.55 5.18 2.33
N TYR A 23 -4.53 6.04 2.02
CA TYR A 23 -5.20 6.91 3.00
C TYR A 23 -4.24 7.69 3.93
N GLY A 24 -3.10 8.14 3.40
CA GLY A 24 -2.07 8.84 4.16
C GLY A 24 -1.00 7.95 4.80
N ILE A 25 -1.22 6.62 4.87
CA ILE A 25 -0.22 5.66 5.32
C ILE A 25 0.92 5.63 4.30
N PRO A 26 2.18 5.87 4.69
CA PRO A 26 3.31 5.82 3.78
C PRO A 26 3.66 4.36 3.42
N LEU A 27 3.81 4.09 2.13
CA LEU A 27 4.08 2.76 1.59
C LEU A 27 5.40 2.70 0.80
N TRP A 28 5.96 1.50 0.74
CA TRP A 28 6.89 1.05 -0.28
C TRP A 28 6.12 0.27 -1.35
N MET A 29 6.44 0.51 -2.62
CA MET A 29 5.79 -0.15 -3.75
C MET A 29 6.83 -0.70 -4.73
N GLY A 30 6.61 -1.91 -5.23
CA GLY A 30 7.39 -2.55 -6.28
C GLY A 30 6.48 -3.09 -7.38
N ASP A 31 7.04 -3.22 -8.58
CA ASP A 31 6.33 -3.78 -9.74
C ASP A 31 4.94 -3.14 -9.98
N ILE A 32 4.88 -1.80 -10.00
CA ILE A 32 3.63 -1.03 -9.96
C ILE A 32 2.71 -1.23 -11.18
N GLU A 33 3.25 -1.76 -12.28
CA GLU A 33 2.49 -2.05 -13.51
C GLU A 33 1.90 -3.47 -13.51
N SER A 34 2.21 -4.28 -12.49
CA SER A 34 1.69 -5.63 -12.33
C SER A 34 0.27 -5.63 -11.78
N GLU A 35 -0.50 -6.68 -12.08
CA GLU A 35 -1.82 -6.91 -11.48
C GLU A 35 -1.73 -7.20 -9.97
N ALA A 36 -0.55 -7.58 -9.47
CA ALA A 36 -0.28 -7.86 -8.07
C ALA A 36 1.01 -7.14 -7.61
N PRO A 37 0.99 -5.80 -7.48
CA PRO A 37 2.17 -5.04 -7.11
C PRO A 37 2.60 -5.39 -5.67
N LEU A 38 3.90 -5.39 -5.43
CA LEU A 38 4.45 -5.51 -4.07
C LEU A 38 4.16 -4.22 -3.32
N VAL A 39 3.38 -4.29 -2.23
CA VAL A 39 3.02 -3.11 -1.42
C VAL A 39 3.09 -3.44 0.06
N PHE A 40 3.78 -2.61 0.84
CA PHE A 40 3.79 -2.69 2.31
C PHE A 40 4.10 -1.32 2.94
N ALA A 41 3.70 -1.14 4.20
CA ALA A 41 3.94 0.06 4.98
C ALA A 41 5.42 0.28 5.25
N LYS A 42 5.83 1.56 5.28
CA LYS A 42 7.20 1.90 5.71
C LYS A 42 7.48 1.56 7.17
N TRP A 43 6.43 1.44 7.99
CA TRP A 43 6.53 1.12 9.41
C TRP A 43 5.57 -0.01 9.74
N ALA A 44 6.09 -1.13 10.24
CA ALA A 44 5.34 -2.37 10.43
C ALA A 44 4.01 -2.22 11.21
N PRO A 45 3.91 -1.41 12.28
CA PRO A 45 2.63 -1.18 12.97
C PRO A 45 1.53 -0.56 12.10
N LEU A 46 1.87 0.13 11.01
CA LEU A 46 0.88 0.71 10.12
C LEU A 46 0.21 -0.34 9.22
N GLU A 47 0.74 -1.56 9.12
CA GLU A 47 0.07 -2.68 8.45
C GLU A 47 -1.30 -2.97 9.06
N TYR A 48 -1.44 -2.82 10.39
CA TYR A 48 -2.74 -2.98 11.05
C TYR A 48 -3.76 -1.95 10.56
N LEU A 49 -3.31 -0.72 10.26
CA LEU A 49 -4.18 0.32 9.69
C LEU A 49 -4.53 0.01 8.24
N ILE A 50 -3.58 -0.49 7.44
CA ILE A 50 -3.85 -0.94 6.06
C ILE A 50 -4.94 -2.00 6.07
N HIS A 51 -4.82 -3.01 6.95
CA HIS A 51 -5.81 -4.07 7.08
C HIS A 51 -7.18 -3.51 7.50
N ALA A 52 -7.23 -2.62 8.49
CA ALA A 52 -8.48 -1.98 8.91
C ALA A 52 -9.16 -1.21 7.76
N PHE A 53 -8.40 -0.40 7.01
CA PHE A 53 -8.94 0.32 5.86
C PHE A 53 -9.34 -0.60 4.70
N SER A 54 -8.62 -1.70 4.48
CA SER A 54 -9.00 -2.73 3.50
C SER A 54 -10.38 -3.32 3.81
N CYS A 55 -10.64 -3.65 5.08
CA CYS A 55 -11.94 -4.14 5.52
C CYS A 55 -13.04 -3.09 5.32
N ILE A 56 -12.75 -1.82 5.61
CA ILE A 56 -13.70 -0.71 5.40
C ILE A 56 -13.98 -0.51 3.90
N GLU A 57 -12.95 -0.48 3.06
CA GLU A 57 -13.11 -0.42 1.60
C GLU A 57 -13.95 -1.59 1.10
N GLY A 58 -13.65 -2.83 1.50
CA GLY A 58 -14.42 -4.01 1.08
C GLY A 58 -15.92 -3.93 1.40
N LEU A 59 -16.29 -3.26 2.50
CA LEU A 59 -17.68 -3.03 2.88
C LEU A 59 -18.33 -1.87 2.11
N LEU A 60 -17.59 -0.79 1.86
CA LEU A 60 -18.12 0.44 1.26
C LEU A 60 -18.06 0.44 -0.27
N PHE A 61 -17.11 -0.29 -0.86
CA PHE A 61 -16.87 -0.29 -2.31
C PHE A 61 -18.11 -0.71 -3.11
N PRO A 62 -18.85 -1.77 -2.73
CA PRO A 62 -20.08 -2.14 -3.44
C PRO A 62 -21.21 -1.09 -3.29
N LEU A 63 -21.21 -0.31 -2.20
CA LEU A 63 -22.19 0.76 -1.98
C LEU A 63 -21.93 1.97 -2.89
N VAL A 64 -20.66 2.25 -3.20
CA VAL A 64 -20.25 3.40 -4.03
C VAL A 64 -20.20 3.03 -5.51
N HIS A 65 -19.76 1.83 -5.84
CA HIS A 65 -19.48 1.39 -7.22
C HIS A 65 -20.49 0.37 -7.78
N GLY A 66 -21.44 -0.08 -6.97
CA GLY A 66 -22.47 -1.06 -7.34
C GLY A 66 -22.16 -2.47 -6.82
N PRO A 67 -23.19 -3.33 -6.68
CA PRO A 67 -23.08 -4.62 -6.01
C PRO A 67 -22.13 -5.62 -6.67
N ASP A 68 -21.88 -5.48 -7.98
CA ASP A 68 -21.02 -6.38 -8.75
C ASP A 68 -19.55 -5.91 -8.82
N ALA A 69 -19.23 -4.76 -8.23
CA ALA A 69 -17.90 -4.19 -8.26
C ALA A 69 -16.95 -4.99 -7.33
N GLN A 70 -15.84 -5.49 -7.89
CA GLN A 70 -14.81 -6.15 -7.10
C GLN A 70 -14.05 -5.13 -6.24
N PRO A 71 -13.84 -5.39 -4.94
CA PRO A 71 -13.00 -4.52 -4.11
C PRO A 71 -11.59 -4.42 -4.68
N MET A 72 -11.11 -3.20 -4.89
CA MET A 72 -9.74 -2.95 -5.33
C MET A 72 -9.06 -1.96 -4.41
N PHE A 73 -7.79 -2.22 -4.10
CA PHE A 73 -6.97 -1.28 -3.35
C PHE A 73 -6.67 -0.04 -4.21
N MET A 74 -6.99 1.15 -3.69
CA MET A 74 -6.70 2.41 -4.36
C MET A 74 -5.40 3.04 -3.84
N PHE A 75 -4.27 2.40 -4.12
CA PHE A 75 -2.95 2.93 -3.75
C PHE A 75 -2.59 4.16 -4.59
N LYS A 76 -2.02 5.18 -3.96
CA LYS A 76 -1.47 6.35 -4.65
C LYS A 76 0.04 6.22 -4.79
N VAL A 77 0.52 6.09 -6.03
CA VAL A 77 1.96 6.18 -6.35
C VAL A 77 2.42 7.63 -6.19
N LYS A 78 3.59 7.84 -5.58
CA LYS A 78 4.14 9.19 -5.31
C LYS A 78 5.40 9.53 -6.12
N GLY A 79 6.37 8.62 -6.19
CA GLY A 79 7.64 8.88 -6.87
C GLY A 79 8.65 7.75 -6.66
N LEU A 80 9.79 7.81 -7.34
CA LEU A 80 10.85 6.80 -7.24
C LEU A 80 11.56 6.84 -5.89
N ILE A 81 12.12 5.70 -5.49
CA ILE A 81 13.02 5.62 -4.33
C ILE A 81 14.43 6.05 -4.75
N GLU A 82 14.94 7.12 -4.15
CA GLU A 82 16.32 7.62 -4.36
C GLU A 82 17.40 6.68 -3.85
#